data_AF-A0A7R9ULY0-F1
#
_entry.id   AF-A0A7R9ULY0-F1
#
_cell.length_a   1.000
_cell.length_b   1.000
_cell.length_c   1.000
_cell.angle_alpha   90.00
_cell.angle_beta   90.00
_cell.angle_gamma   90.00
#
_symmetry.space_group_name_H-M   'P 1'
#
loop_
_entity.id
_entity.type
_entity.pdbx_description
1 polymer ?
#
loop_
_entity_poly.entity_id
_entity_poly.type
_entity_poly.pdbx_seq_one_letter_code
_entity_poly.pdbx_strand_id
1 'polypeptide(L)'
;MRADLDRKAGAGGKPGAKAQDAAGARKAAAAVRIYVAREAPAWKLLTVSVLKQHYDDETRELRTSAMQALGQVAELRARGKHPAVFAATLRAELKEKGAAAFELAPPFDEVAVLRENEAYICTALDVSAIHVLTDESTAVPDPKALEAAAPLKPVPVFLDERGDVAFAQPAAAAAAATGKGGGGKGSGGDAGGARKAAAGGGGGGGKANAAGGGKGGDPE
;
A
#
# COMPACT_ATOMS: atom_id res chain seq x y z
N MET A 1 9.40 66.26 39.67
CA MET A 1 10.83 65.91 39.56
C MET A 1 11.28 65.30 40.86
N ARG A 2 11.83 64.07 40.78
CA ARG A 2 12.75 63.38 41.71
C ARG A 2 12.16 62.99 43.10
N ALA A 3 12.40 61.79 43.64
CA ALA A 3 13.44 60.81 43.34
C ALA A 3 12.98 59.37 43.67
N ASP A 4 13.41 58.44 42.83
CA ASP A 4 13.70 57.05 43.15
C ASP A 4 14.45 56.88 44.48
N LEU A 5 14.13 55.80 45.20
CA LEU A 5 15.10 55.03 45.97
C LEU A 5 14.69 53.54 46.04
N ASP A 6 15.73 52.73 45.97
CA ASP A 6 15.84 51.35 45.49
C ASP A 6 15.40 50.27 46.51
N ARG A 7 14.79 49.20 45.99
CA ARG A 7 15.03 47.76 46.24
C ARG A 7 15.17 47.20 47.68
N LYS A 8 14.30 46.24 48.02
CA LYS A 8 14.71 44.97 48.68
C LYS A 8 13.78 43.80 48.36
N ALA A 9 14.41 42.66 48.07
CA ALA A 9 13.82 41.39 47.64
C ALA A 9 13.01 40.66 48.73
N GLY A 10 12.02 39.87 48.30
CA GLY A 10 11.29 38.90 49.10
C GLY A 10 10.56 37.90 48.20
N ALA A 11 10.83 36.61 48.41
CA ALA A 11 10.55 35.48 47.54
C ALA A 11 9.08 35.02 47.48
N GLY A 12 8.75 34.25 46.42
CA GLY A 12 7.77 33.17 46.53
C GLY A 12 6.72 33.09 45.42
N GLY A 13 7.02 32.34 44.35
CA GLY A 13 6.03 31.94 43.35
C GLY A 13 6.58 30.92 42.37
N LYS A 14 6.39 29.62 42.65
CA LYS A 14 6.74 28.49 41.78
C LYS A 14 5.98 28.56 40.45
N PRO A 15 6.64 28.50 39.28
CA PRO A 15 5.98 28.11 38.04
C PRO A 15 5.81 26.59 38.00
N GLY A 16 4.61 26.14 37.63
CA GLY A 16 4.20 24.75 37.60
C GLY A 16 5.03 23.89 36.64
N ALA A 17 5.66 22.86 37.20
CA ALA A 17 6.00 21.66 36.47
C ALA A 17 4.72 20.83 36.27
N LYS A 18 4.28 20.72 35.01
CA LYS A 18 3.65 19.53 34.39
C LYS A 18 3.16 19.88 32.97
N ALA A 19 4.13 20.08 32.10
CA ALA A 19 3.99 19.89 30.65
C ALA A 19 5.25 19.18 30.15
N GLN A 20 5.60 18.10 30.83
CA GLN A 20 6.54 17.08 30.36
C GLN A 20 5.85 15.74 30.67
N ASP A 21 6.13 14.75 29.83
CA ASP A 21 5.50 13.41 29.79
C ASP A 21 4.30 13.25 28.86
N ALA A 22 4.53 13.51 27.57
CA ALA A 22 3.95 12.70 26.49
C ALA A 22 4.94 12.45 25.33
N ALA A 23 6.25 12.62 25.55
CA ALA A 23 7.29 12.13 24.67
C ALA A 23 7.74 10.75 25.18
N GLY A 24 6.85 9.76 25.10
CA GLY A 24 7.27 8.37 25.22
C GLY A 24 8.32 8.13 24.14
N ALA A 25 9.54 7.78 24.55
CA ALA A 25 10.69 7.53 23.69
C ALA A 25 10.33 6.54 22.58
N ARG A 26 9.92 7.07 21.42
CA ARG A 26 9.85 6.30 20.19
C ARG A 26 11.25 6.32 19.62
N LYS A 27 11.85 5.15 19.43
CA LYS A 27 13.15 5.02 18.79
C LYS A 27 13.04 5.65 17.39
N ALA A 28 13.66 6.80 17.19
CA ALA A 28 13.74 7.43 15.87
C ALA A 28 14.41 6.44 14.91
N ALA A 29 13.90 6.34 13.69
CA ALA A 29 14.58 5.61 12.65
C ALA A 29 15.90 6.35 12.37
N ALA A 30 17.03 5.64 12.36
CA ALA A 30 18.33 6.21 12.03
C ALA A 30 18.50 6.40 10.52
N ALA A 31 17.91 5.53 9.71
CA ALA A 31 18.00 5.57 8.25
C ALA A 31 16.75 5.00 7.59
N VAL A 32 16.61 5.18 6.28
CA VAL A 32 15.55 4.56 5.48
C VAL A 32 16.11 3.92 4.21
N ARG A 33 15.67 2.70 3.91
CA ARG A 33 15.85 2.04 2.61
C ARG A 33 14.60 2.27 1.78
N ILE A 34 14.76 2.82 0.59
CA ILE A 34 13.66 3.05 -0.34
C ILE A 34 13.84 2.08 -1.50
N TYR A 35 12.98 1.08 -1.59
CA TYR A 35 13.00 0.11 -2.69
C TYR A 35 12.20 0.64 -3.87
N VAL A 36 12.87 0.75 -5.02
CA VAL A 36 12.32 1.28 -6.26
C VAL A 36 12.43 0.18 -7.32
N ALA A 37 11.28 -0.21 -7.88
CA ALA A 37 11.25 -1.09 -9.03
C ALA A 37 11.35 -0.25 -10.30
N ARG A 38 12.39 -0.46 -11.13
CA ARG A 38 12.53 0.23 -12.42
C ARG A 38 11.51 -0.23 -13.44
N GLU A 39 11.22 -1.53 -13.42
CA GLU A 39 10.25 -2.15 -14.32
C GLU A 39 9.05 -2.66 -13.53
N ALA A 40 7.88 -2.61 -14.18
CA ALA A 40 6.72 -3.28 -13.62
C ALA A 40 6.94 -4.80 -13.62
N PRO A 41 6.51 -5.52 -12.57
CA PRO A 41 6.62 -6.99 -12.53
C PRO A 41 6.06 -7.65 -13.80
N ALA A 42 6.69 -8.74 -14.25
CA ALA A 42 6.32 -9.44 -15.49
C ALA A 42 4.83 -9.74 -15.63
N TRP A 43 4.15 -10.10 -14.53
CA TRP A 43 2.71 -10.36 -14.53
C TRP A 43 1.86 -9.11 -14.83
N LYS A 44 2.31 -7.89 -14.45
CA LYS A 44 1.64 -6.64 -14.81
C LYS A 44 1.84 -6.32 -16.28
N LEU A 45 3.06 -6.49 -16.80
CA LEU A 45 3.36 -6.33 -18.22
C LEU A 45 2.51 -7.30 -19.07
N LEU A 46 2.40 -8.55 -18.63
CA LEU A 46 1.55 -9.56 -19.27
C LEU A 46 0.06 -9.20 -19.20
N THR A 47 -0.41 -8.69 -18.05
CA THR A 47 -1.78 -8.18 -17.91
C THR A 47 -2.05 -7.05 -18.90
N VAL A 48 -1.14 -6.08 -19.03
CA VAL A 48 -1.24 -4.99 -20.01
C VAL A 48 -1.25 -5.53 -21.43
N SER A 49 -0.39 -6.49 -21.77
CA SER A 49 -0.35 -7.11 -23.10
C SER A 49 -1.70 -7.72 -23.48
N VAL A 50 -2.32 -8.47 -22.57
CA VAL A 50 -3.66 -9.03 -22.78
C VAL A 50 -4.71 -7.92 -22.93
N LEU A 51 -4.70 -6.91 -22.05
CA LEU A 51 -5.68 -5.83 -22.12
C LEU A 51 -5.58 -4.99 -23.39
N LYS A 52 -4.36 -4.75 -23.91
CA LYS A 52 -4.14 -4.06 -25.19
C LYS A 52 -4.81 -4.75 -26.36
N GLN A 53 -4.79 -6.09 -26.41
CA GLN A 53 -5.45 -6.87 -27.47
C GLN A 53 -6.98 -6.74 -27.46
N HIS A 54 -7.55 -6.35 -26.32
CA HIS A 54 -8.98 -6.19 -26.12
C HIS A 54 -9.40 -4.73 -25.98
N TYR A 55 -8.49 -3.78 -26.17
CA TYR A 55 -8.77 -2.36 -26.08
C TYR A 55 -9.13 -1.79 -27.45
N ASP A 56 -10.13 -0.92 -27.45
CA ASP A 56 -10.59 -0.19 -28.62
C ASP A 56 -10.28 1.29 -28.40
N ASP A 57 -9.43 1.87 -29.25
CA ASP A 57 -8.95 3.24 -29.07
C ASP A 57 -9.98 4.31 -29.45
N GLU A 58 -10.92 3.98 -30.34
CA GLU A 58 -12.00 4.88 -30.75
C GLU A 58 -13.00 5.09 -29.62
N THR A 59 -13.38 3.99 -28.97
CA THR A 59 -14.34 4.00 -27.85
C THR A 59 -13.67 4.22 -26.49
N ARG A 60 -12.35 4.02 -26.41
CA ARG A 60 -11.55 3.99 -25.17
C ARG A 60 -12.04 2.95 -24.17
N GLU A 61 -12.62 1.86 -24.66
CA GLU A 61 -13.17 0.80 -23.82
C GLU A 61 -12.45 -0.53 -24.02
N LEU A 62 -12.45 -1.33 -22.95
CA LEU A 62 -12.06 -2.73 -23.00
C LEU A 62 -13.28 -3.56 -23.41
N ARG A 63 -13.09 -4.46 -24.39
CA ARG A 63 -14.09 -5.47 -24.76
C ARG A 63 -14.48 -6.29 -23.53
N THR A 64 -15.74 -6.72 -23.48
CA THR A 64 -16.28 -7.54 -22.38
C THR A 64 -15.51 -8.86 -22.18
N SER A 65 -14.86 -9.36 -23.23
CA SER A 65 -14.01 -10.56 -23.21
C SER A 65 -12.64 -10.37 -22.53
N ALA A 66 -12.20 -9.13 -22.25
CA ALA A 66 -10.88 -8.86 -21.69
C ALA A 66 -10.63 -9.56 -20.35
N MET A 67 -11.62 -9.53 -19.45
CA MET A 67 -11.50 -10.16 -18.13
C MET A 67 -11.48 -11.69 -18.23
N GLN A 68 -12.20 -12.26 -19.19
CA GLN A 68 -12.17 -13.69 -19.46
C GLN A 68 -10.80 -14.11 -20.00
N ALA A 69 -10.22 -13.32 -20.92
CA ALA A 69 -8.89 -13.58 -21.49
C ALA A 69 -7.79 -13.56 -20.41
N LEU A 70 -7.83 -12.59 -19.48
CA LEU A 70 -6.92 -12.56 -18.31
C LEU A 70 -7.01 -13.83 -17.48
N GLY A 71 -8.23 -14.36 -17.30
CA GLY A 71 -8.44 -15.62 -16.63
C GLY A 71 -7.71 -16.76 -17.31
N GLN A 72 -7.72 -16.85 -18.65
CA GLN A 72 -7.12 -17.99 -19.38
C GLN A 72 -5.59 -18.06 -19.33
N VAL A 73 -4.91 -17.00 -18.91
CA VAL A 73 -3.45 -17.00 -18.78
C VAL A 73 -3.05 -17.65 -17.45
N ALA A 74 -2.46 -18.85 -17.52
CA ALA A 74 -2.07 -19.64 -16.34
C ALA A 74 -1.17 -18.86 -15.36
N GLU A 75 -0.20 -18.10 -15.89
CA GLU A 75 0.72 -17.28 -15.09
C GLU A 75 0.01 -16.18 -14.30
N LEU A 76 -1.02 -15.56 -14.90
CA LEU A 76 -1.84 -14.55 -14.21
C LEU A 76 -2.78 -15.21 -13.20
N ARG A 77 -3.36 -16.37 -13.53
CA ARG A 77 -4.18 -17.16 -12.60
C ARG A 77 -3.44 -17.55 -11.32
N ALA A 78 -2.16 -17.90 -11.44
CA ALA A 78 -1.30 -18.19 -10.28
C ALA A 78 -1.16 -16.99 -9.33
N ARG A 79 -1.38 -15.77 -9.79
CA ARG A 79 -1.38 -14.53 -8.98
C ARG A 79 -2.75 -14.23 -8.33
N GLY A 80 -3.73 -15.11 -8.46
CA GLY A 80 -5.03 -14.98 -7.80
C GLY A 80 -5.78 -13.72 -8.22
N LYS A 81 -6.09 -12.84 -7.25
CA LYS A 81 -6.91 -11.63 -7.48
C LYS A 81 -6.11 -10.43 -7.99
N HIS A 82 -4.78 -10.47 -7.94
CA HIS A 82 -3.94 -9.32 -8.28
C HIS A 82 -4.15 -8.82 -9.73
N PRO A 83 -4.19 -9.67 -10.77
CA PRO A 83 -4.43 -9.21 -12.14
C PRO A 83 -5.80 -8.56 -12.32
N ALA A 84 -6.84 -9.08 -11.65
CA ALA A 84 -8.19 -8.53 -11.76
C ALA A 84 -8.30 -7.14 -11.11
N VAL A 85 -7.72 -6.95 -9.92
CA VAL A 85 -7.68 -5.64 -9.24
C VAL A 85 -6.87 -4.63 -10.04
N PHE A 86 -5.74 -5.06 -10.60
CA PHE A 86 -4.92 -4.22 -11.47
C PHE A 86 -5.67 -3.83 -12.75
N ALA A 87 -6.32 -4.77 -13.43
CA ALA A 87 -7.11 -4.52 -14.64
C ALA A 87 -8.29 -3.56 -14.36
N ALA A 88 -8.94 -3.65 -13.21
CA ALA A 88 -10.00 -2.73 -12.82
C ALA A 88 -9.48 -1.30 -12.64
N THR A 89 -8.31 -1.15 -12.02
CA THR A 89 -7.63 0.16 -11.86
C THR A 89 -7.25 0.71 -13.23
N LEU A 90 -6.63 -0.11 -14.08
CA LEU A 90 -6.22 0.29 -15.42
C LEU A 90 -7.41 0.67 -16.31
N ARG A 91 -8.55 -0.01 -16.17
CA ARG A 91 -9.79 0.34 -16.88
C ARG A 91 -10.28 1.74 -16.52
N ALA A 92 -10.14 2.16 -15.26
CA ALA A 92 -10.48 3.53 -14.87
C ALA A 92 -9.52 4.54 -15.53
N GLU A 93 -8.22 4.25 -15.55
CA GLU A 93 -7.22 5.11 -16.17
C GLU A 93 -7.35 5.20 -17.70
N LEU A 94 -7.73 4.10 -18.37
CA LEU A 94 -7.97 4.08 -19.82
C LEU A 94 -9.10 5.02 -20.24
N LYS A 95 -10.12 5.19 -19.40
CA LYS A 95 -11.21 6.15 -19.68
C LYS A 95 -10.73 7.60 -19.64
N GLU A 96 -9.81 7.91 -18.73
CA GLU A 96 -9.28 9.27 -18.57
C GLU A 96 -8.17 9.59 -19.57
N LYS A 97 -7.20 8.68 -19.73
CA LYS A 97 -5.93 8.90 -20.44
C LYS A 97 -5.85 8.18 -21.79
N GLY A 98 -6.80 7.33 -22.14
CA GLY A 98 -6.74 6.49 -23.34
C GLY A 98 -5.57 5.51 -23.30
N ALA A 99 -5.04 5.16 -24.48
CA ALA A 99 -3.94 4.18 -24.60
C ALA A 99 -2.68 4.52 -23.80
N ALA A 100 -2.46 5.80 -23.44
CA ALA A 100 -1.35 6.22 -22.57
C ALA A 100 -1.41 5.59 -21.17
N ALA A 101 -2.59 5.15 -20.71
CA ALA A 101 -2.71 4.41 -19.44
C ALA A 101 -1.98 3.07 -19.45
N PHE A 102 -1.67 2.52 -20.63
CA PHE A 102 -0.86 1.30 -20.73
C PHE A 102 0.64 1.53 -20.54
N GLU A 103 1.09 2.78 -20.49
CA GLU A 103 2.48 3.09 -20.21
C GLU A 103 2.75 2.86 -18.73
N LEU A 104 3.49 1.80 -18.43
CA LEU A 104 3.85 1.43 -17.07
C LEU A 104 5.21 2.01 -16.67
N ALA A 105 5.98 2.54 -17.63
CA ALA A 105 7.22 3.24 -17.33
C ALA A 105 6.92 4.61 -16.70
N PRO A 106 7.70 5.00 -15.67
CA PRO A 106 7.61 6.33 -15.11
C PRO A 106 8.09 7.36 -16.16
N PRO A 107 7.47 8.56 -16.24
CA PRO A 107 7.86 9.58 -17.22
C PRO A 107 9.18 10.29 -16.88
N PHE A 108 9.81 9.95 -15.75
CA PHE A 108 11.07 10.49 -15.26
C PHE A 108 11.86 9.39 -14.52
N ASP A 109 13.15 9.63 -14.30
CA ASP A 109 14.00 8.73 -13.51
C ASP A 109 13.71 8.93 -12.01
N GLU A 110 12.86 8.05 -11.46
CA GLU A 110 12.47 8.05 -10.05
C GLU A 110 13.68 7.93 -9.10
N VAL A 111 14.70 7.15 -9.48
CA VAL A 111 15.91 6.96 -8.68
C VAL A 111 16.73 8.25 -8.63
N ALA A 112 16.88 8.92 -9.77
CA ALA A 112 17.56 10.22 -9.84
C ALA A 112 16.84 11.26 -8.97
N VAL A 113 15.51 11.37 -9.11
CA VAL A 113 14.71 12.33 -8.31
C VAL A 113 14.87 12.08 -6.81
N LEU A 114 14.80 10.83 -6.36
CA LEU A 114 14.98 10.49 -4.94
C LEU A 114 16.38 10.87 -4.42
N ARG A 115 17.42 10.65 -5.23
CA ARG A 115 18.81 11.00 -4.87
C ARG A 115 19.05 12.50 -4.86
N GLU A 116 18.51 13.23 -5.85
CA GLU A 116 18.61 14.69 -5.91
C GLU A 116 17.94 15.38 -4.71
N ASN A 117 16.94 14.74 -4.12
CA ASN A 117 16.17 15.27 -2.99
C ASN A 117 16.55 14.63 -1.64
N GLU A 118 17.67 13.89 -1.57
CA GLU A 118 18.08 13.15 -0.38
C GLU A 118 18.15 14.03 0.87
N ALA A 119 18.80 15.20 0.79
CA ALA A 119 18.95 16.11 1.93
C ALA A 119 17.60 16.60 2.49
N TYR A 120 16.64 16.88 1.60
CA TYR A 120 15.29 17.27 2.00
C TYR A 120 14.57 16.11 2.70
N ILE A 121 14.61 14.92 2.12
CA ILE A 121 13.92 13.74 2.66
C ILE A 121 14.54 13.35 4.02
N CYS A 122 15.86 13.39 4.18
CA CYS A 122 16.55 13.16 5.45
C CYS A 122 16.06 14.13 6.53
N THR A 123 16.01 15.43 6.20
CA THR A 123 15.54 16.47 7.11
C THR A 123 14.06 16.30 7.46
N ALA A 124 13.21 15.99 6.47
CA ALA A 124 11.77 15.86 6.66
C ALA A 124 11.37 14.62 7.47
N LEU A 125 12.16 13.55 7.38
CA LEU A 125 11.95 12.29 8.09
C LEU A 125 12.81 12.17 9.36
N ASP A 126 13.62 13.16 9.69
CA ASP A 126 14.56 13.13 10.83
C ASP A 126 15.43 11.85 10.84
N VAL A 127 15.95 11.49 9.66
CA VAL A 127 16.85 10.35 9.47
C VAL A 127 18.23 10.83 9.03
N SER A 128 19.26 10.07 9.40
CA SER A 128 20.66 10.40 9.05
C SER A 128 21.04 10.04 7.61
N ALA A 129 20.36 9.07 7.00
CA ALA A 129 20.69 8.58 5.67
C ALA A 129 19.49 7.95 4.94
N ILE A 130 19.54 8.02 3.61
CA ILE A 130 18.63 7.31 2.71
C ILE A 130 19.43 6.37 1.82
N HIS A 131 18.91 5.18 1.61
CA HIS A 131 19.47 4.20 0.68
C HIS A 131 18.42 3.85 -0.37
N VAL A 132 18.59 4.36 -1.58
CA VAL A 132 17.73 4.00 -2.72
C VAL A 132 18.22 2.68 -3.31
N LEU A 133 17.40 1.64 -3.21
CA LEU A 133 17.71 0.28 -3.64
C LEU A 133 16.83 -0.12 -4.82
N THR A 134 17.46 -0.70 -5.83
CA THR A 134 16.85 -1.22 -7.05
C THR A 134 17.22 -2.69 -7.25
N ASP A 135 16.65 -3.31 -8.27
CA ASP A 135 17.03 -4.63 -8.78
C ASP A 135 18.49 -4.73 -9.23
N GLU A 136 19.08 -3.63 -9.67
CA GLU A 136 20.50 -3.54 -10.06
C GLU A 136 21.46 -3.32 -8.87
N SER A 137 20.94 -3.15 -7.66
CA SER A 137 21.77 -2.90 -6.48
C SER A 137 22.60 -4.12 -6.10
N THR A 138 23.87 -3.93 -5.78
CA THR A 138 24.82 -5.01 -5.46
C THR A 138 24.40 -5.88 -4.27
N ALA A 139 23.56 -5.34 -3.38
CA ALA A 139 22.90 -6.08 -2.31
C ALA A 139 21.48 -5.55 -2.11
N VAL A 140 20.52 -6.48 -2.01
CA VAL A 140 19.11 -6.18 -1.71
C VAL A 140 18.76 -6.86 -0.38
N PRO A 141 18.83 -6.14 0.76
CA PRO A 141 18.64 -6.74 2.09
C PRO A 141 17.25 -7.32 2.32
N ASP A 142 16.22 -6.76 1.69
CA ASP A 142 14.85 -7.29 1.71
C ASP A 142 14.31 -7.45 0.27
N PRO A 143 14.50 -8.64 -0.33
CA PRO A 143 13.99 -8.92 -1.67
C PRO A 143 12.46 -8.83 -1.76
N LYS A 144 11.72 -9.10 -0.67
CA LYS A 144 10.26 -9.04 -0.67
C LYS A 144 9.77 -7.59 -0.74
N ALA A 145 10.47 -6.67 -0.09
CA ALA A 145 10.18 -5.24 -0.21
C ALA A 145 10.39 -4.74 -1.64
N LEU A 146 11.45 -5.22 -2.32
CA LEU A 146 11.67 -4.91 -3.74
C LEU A 146 10.59 -5.51 -4.64
N GLU A 147 10.19 -6.77 -4.42
CA GLU A 147 9.09 -7.40 -5.16
C GLU A 147 7.73 -6.70 -4.95
N ALA A 148 7.52 -6.10 -3.78
CA ALA A 148 6.33 -5.33 -3.46
C ALA A 148 6.34 -3.92 -4.10
N ALA A 149 7.53 -3.40 -4.45
CA ALA A 149 7.67 -2.11 -5.10
C ALA A 149 7.14 -2.15 -6.55
N ALA A 150 6.73 -0.98 -7.04
CA ALA A 150 6.39 -0.77 -8.44
C ALA A 150 6.85 0.64 -8.85
N PRO A 151 7.02 0.92 -10.14
CA PRO A 151 7.29 2.28 -10.59
C PRO A 151 6.27 3.27 -10.02
N LEU A 152 6.75 4.42 -9.55
CA LEU A 152 5.98 5.49 -8.87
C LEU A 152 5.32 5.07 -7.55
N LYS A 153 5.60 3.86 -7.06
CA LYS A 153 5.11 3.32 -5.78
C LYS A 153 6.26 2.62 -5.05
N PRO A 154 7.23 3.41 -4.56
CA PRO A 154 8.37 2.88 -3.85
C PRO A 154 7.96 2.35 -2.47
N VAL A 155 8.73 1.39 -1.95
CA VAL A 155 8.49 0.80 -0.62
C VAL A 155 9.57 1.29 0.35
N PRO A 156 9.22 2.11 1.37
CA PRO A 156 10.17 2.52 2.39
C PRO A 156 10.26 1.50 3.52
N VAL A 157 11.49 1.20 3.96
CA VAL A 157 11.80 0.39 5.15
C VAL A 157 12.71 1.20 6.06
N PHE A 158 12.19 1.55 7.24
CA PHE A 158 12.92 2.33 8.24
C PHE A 158 13.84 1.43 9.04
N LEU A 159 15.03 1.95 9.36
CA LEU A 159 16.07 1.24 10.09
C LEU A 159 16.36 1.95 11.40
N ASP A 160 16.67 1.20 12.44
CA ASP A 160 17.19 1.73 13.69
C ASP A 160 18.72 1.94 13.62
N GLU A 161 19.30 2.48 14.70
CA GLU A 161 20.76 2.70 14.86
C GLU A 161 21.63 1.46 14.60
N ARG A 162 21.08 0.25 14.74
CA ARG A 162 21.78 -1.03 14.51
C ARG A 162 21.61 -1.53 13.07
N GLY A 163 20.81 -0.84 12.26
CA GLY A 163 20.44 -1.26 10.91
C GLY A 163 19.30 -2.27 10.87
N ASP A 164 18.62 -2.51 12.00
CA ASP A 164 17.46 -3.40 12.09
C ASP A 164 16.17 -2.67 11.69
N VAL A 165 15.16 -3.38 11.21
CA VAL A 165 13.88 -2.77 10.82
C VAL A 165 13.20 -2.10 12.03
N ALA A 166 12.98 -0.79 11.93
CA ALA A 166 12.28 0.00 12.93
C ALA A 166 10.77 -0.04 12.69
N PHE A 167 9.99 -0.44 13.70
CA PHE A 167 8.52 -0.47 13.64
C PHE A 167 7.85 0.90 13.83
N ALA A 168 8.64 1.97 14.00
CA ALA A 168 8.15 3.34 14.10
C ALA A 168 8.49 4.10 12.81
N GLN A 169 7.47 4.42 12.02
CA GLN A 169 7.60 5.40 10.96
C GLN A 169 7.99 6.75 11.61
N PRO A 170 9.02 7.46 11.14
CA PRO A 170 9.36 8.77 11.68
C PRO A 170 8.18 9.72 11.50
N ALA A 171 8.02 10.63 12.46
CA ALA A 171 6.92 11.58 12.45
C ALA A 171 7.05 12.47 11.22
N ALA A 172 6.19 12.27 10.21
CA ALA A 172 6.06 13.17 9.09
C ALA A 172 5.80 14.59 9.63
N ALA A 173 6.73 15.52 9.38
CA ALA A 173 6.49 16.93 9.63
C ALA A 173 5.25 17.37 8.82
N ALA A 174 4.32 18.01 9.52
CA ALA A 174 2.97 18.29 9.06
C ALA A 174 2.89 18.97 7.68
N ALA A 175 2.15 18.35 6.75
CA ALA A 175 1.58 19.02 5.60
C ALA A 175 0.04 18.92 5.66
N ALA A 176 -0.59 20.07 5.41
CA ALA A 176 -2.02 20.33 5.28
C ALA A 176 -2.86 20.47 6.57
N ALA A 177 -2.79 21.67 7.13
CA ALA A 177 -3.97 22.31 7.70
C ALA A 177 -5.09 22.36 6.65
N THR A 178 -6.19 21.68 6.90
CA THR A 178 -7.51 22.03 6.35
C THR A 178 -8.51 21.82 7.46
N GLY A 179 -8.99 22.93 8.00
CA GLY A 179 -9.97 22.94 9.06
C GLY A 179 -11.31 22.38 8.61
N LYS A 180 -11.93 21.60 9.48
CA LYS A 180 -13.38 21.62 9.64
C LYS A 180 -13.72 21.17 11.05
N GLY A 181 -14.14 22.13 11.86
CA GLY A 181 -14.70 21.87 13.17
C GLY A 181 -16.04 21.11 13.08
N GLY A 182 -16.47 20.61 14.24
CA GLY A 182 -17.81 20.07 14.41
C GLY A 182 -17.83 18.90 15.37
N GLY A 183 -17.77 19.18 16.67
CA GLY A 183 -18.07 18.21 17.71
C GLY A 183 -19.55 17.80 17.70
N GLY A 184 -19.81 16.58 18.16
CA GLY A 184 -21.17 16.08 18.38
C GLY A 184 -21.13 14.73 19.09
N LYS A 185 -21.75 14.69 20.26
CA LYS A 185 -21.58 13.74 21.37
C LYS A 185 -22.76 12.75 21.41
N GLY A 186 -22.49 11.50 21.79
CA GLY A 186 -23.46 10.48 22.22
C GLY A 186 -22.77 9.11 22.25
N SER A 187 -22.42 8.45 23.36
CA SER A 187 -23.09 8.13 24.64
C SER A 187 -24.21 7.08 24.52
N GLY A 188 -23.95 5.90 25.11
CA GLY A 188 -24.88 4.79 25.37
C GLY A 188 -24.73 3.65 24.35
N GLY A 189 -24.55 2.37 24.70
CA GLY A 189 -24.57 1.63 25.97
C GLY A 189 -24.71 0.13 25.65
N ASP A 190 -24.34 -0.72 26.61
CA ASP A 190 -24.69 -2.16 26.79
C ASP A 190 -24.29 -3.19 25.72
N ALA A 191 -23.41 -4.16 26.02
CA ALA A 191 -23.72 -5.44 26.67
C ALA A 191 -24.88 -6.19 25.96
N GLY A 192 -24.67 -7.37 25.39
CA GLY A 192 -24.46 -8.62 26.12
C GLY A 192 -25.30 -9.68 25.39
N GLY A 193 -24.74 -10.87 25.20
CA GLY A 193 -25.18 -11.83 24.20
C GLY A 193 -26.54 -12.49 24.45
N ALA A 194 -27.12 -12.99 23.36
CA ALA A 194 -27.99 -14.16 23.35
C ALA A 194 -28.11 -14.68 21.91
N ARG A 195 -27.60 -15.89 21.63
CA ARG A 195 -28.08 -16.71 20.50
C ARG A 195 -28.23 -18.15 20.99
N LYS A 196 -29.48 -18.45 21.33
CA LYS A 196 -30.03 -19.74 21.70
C LYS A 196 -30.03 -20.68 20.47
N ALA A 197 -29.78 -21.96 20.75
CA ALA A 197 -29.96 -23.08 19.85
C ALA A 197 -31.42 -23.24 19.37
N ALA A 198 -31.62 -23.81 18.17
CA ALA A 198 -32.28 -25.11 17.98
C ALA A 198 -32.77 -25.30 16.53
N ALA A 199 -32.40 -26.49 16.01
CA ALA A 199 -33.25 -27.47 15.33
C ALA A 199 -33.83 -27.22 13.92
N GLY A 200 -33.71 -28.31 13.13
CA GLY A 200 -34.49 -28.61 11.91
C GLY A 200 -33.58 -28.72 10.69
N GLY A 201 -33.31 -29.87 10.06
CA GLY A 201 -33.98 -31.16 10.11
C GLY A 201 -34.27 -31.60 8.67
N GLY A 202 -33.81 -32.81 8.30
CA GLY A 202 -34.21 -33.54 7.09
C GLY A 202 -33.41 -33.17 5.84
N GLY A 203 -32.88 -34.10 5.04
CA GLY A 203 -33.17 -35.52 4.92
C GLY A 203 -33.35 -35.87 3.44
N GLY A 204 -32.78 -36.98 3.00
CA GLY A 204 -32.98 -37.57 1.67
C GLY A 204 -31.83 -37.26 0.70
N GLY A 205 -31.00 -38.21 0.25
CA GLY A 205 -31.16 -39.65 0.20
C GLY A 205 -31.38 -40.08 -1.25
N GLY A 206 -30.50 -40.95 -1.75
CA GLY A 206 -30.70 -41.73 -2.97
C GLY A 206 -30.03 -41.17 -4.23
N LYS A 207 -29.51 -41.97 -5.16
CA LYS A 207 -29.02 -43.35 -5.15
C LYS A 207 -28.30 -43.51 -6.50
N ALA A 208 -27.42 -44.49 -6.57
CA ALA A 208 -26.63 -44.88 -7.74
C ALA A 208 -27.47 -45.33 -8.96
N ASN A 209 -26.88 -45.22 -10.14
CA ASN A 209 -26.82 -46.29 -11.16
C ASN A 209 -25.68 -45.92 -12.13
N ALA A 210 -24.61 -46.70 -12.30
CA ALA A 210 -24.49 -48.01 -12.93
C ALA A 210 -24.52 -47.96 -14.47
N ALA A 211 -23.35 -48.34 -15.03
CA ALA A 211 -23.13 -49.28 -16.13
C ALA A 211 -23.83 -49.10 -17.49
N GLY A 212 -22.98 -49.01 -18.52
CA GLY A 212 -23.20 -49.40 -19.91
C GLY A 212 -21.96 -48.99 -20.71
N GLY A 213 -21.11 -49.86 -21.28
CA GLY A 213 -21.37 -51.17 -21.86
C GLY A 213 -21.60 -51.01 -23.36
N GLY A 214 -20.53 -51.00 -24.16
CA GLY A 214 -20.60 -50.91 -25.63
C GLY A 214 -19.36 -51.48 -26.29
N LYS A 215 -19.42 -52.78 -26.64
CA LYS A 215 -18.50 -53.50 -27.53
C LYS A 215 -18.94 -53.28 -28.99
N GLY A 216 -17.96 -53.24 -29.90
CA GLY A 216 -18.02 -53.97 -31.17
C GLY A 216 -18.22 -53.16 -32.45
N GLY A 217 -17.30 -53.30 -33.40
CA GLY A 217 -17.52 -53.03 -34.83
C GLY A 217 -16.28 -52.60 -35.64
N ASP A 218 -15.37 -53.54 -35.93
CA ASP A 218 -14.68 -53.64 -37.24
C ASP A 218 -15.69 -54.21 -38.27
N PRO A 219 -15.42 -54.30 -39.59
CA PRO A 219 -14.41 -53.66 -40.44
C PRO A 219 -15.01 -53.04 -41.75
N GLU A 220 -14.26 -52.18 -42.44
CA GLU A 220 -14.05 -52.20 -43.91
C GLU A 220 -12.87 -51.30 -44.30
#